data_AF-A0A950WXT4-F1
#
_entry.id   AF-A0A950WXT4-F1
#
_cell.length_a   1.000
_cell.length_b   1.000
_cell.length_c   1.000
_cell.angle_alpha   90.00
_cell.angle_beta   90.00
_cell.angle_gamma   90.00
#
_symmetry.space_group_name_H-M   'P 1'
#
loop_
_entity.id
_entity.type
_entity.pdbx_description
1 polymer ?
#
loop_
_entity_poly.entity_id
_entity_poly.type
_entity_poly.pdbx_seq_one_letter_code
_entity_poly.pdbx_strand_id
1 'polypeptide(L)' 'AFAFGPHTCLGQHLARMETRVLLEKVFDRLPNLRLDPDGEEGPITGMTFRSPTAIPVLFG' A
#
# COMPACT_ATOMS: atom_id res chain seq x y z
N ALA A 1 -10.61 -3.22 -2.52
CA ALA A 1 -11.92 -2.78 -3.08
C ALA A 1 -12.89 -2.49 -1.93
N PHE A 2 -13.95 -1.72 -2.15
CA PHE A 2 -14.78 -1.14 -1.08
C PHE A 2 -16.23 -1.66 -1.02
N ALA A 3 -16.50 -2.84 -1.61
CA ALA A 3 -17.84 -3.42 -1.78
C ALA A 3 -18.82 -2.50 -2.55
N PHE A 4 -20.08 -2.91 -2.64
CA PHE A 4 -21.18 -2.16 -3.27
C PHE A 4 -22.50 -2.46 -2.55
N GLY A 5 -23.44 -1.50 -2.52
CA GLY A 5 -24.75 -1.64 -1.87
C GLY A 5 -24.77 -1.16 -0.42
N PRO A 6 -25.72 -1.64 0.41
CA PRO A 6 -25.93 -1.17 1.80
C PRO A 6 -24.71 -1.28 2.70
N HIS A 7 -23.76 -2.16 2.37
CA HIS A 7 -22.52 -2.39 3.11
C HIS A 7 -21.29 -1.84 2.39
N THR A 8 -21.45 -0.83 1.54
CA THR A 8 -20.33 -0.09 0.95
C THR A 8 -19.46 0.49 2.07
N CYS A 9 -18.14 0.41 1.92
CA CYS A 9 -17.21 0.92 2.90
C CYS A 9 -17.38 2.43 3.09
N LEU A 10 -17.86 2.83 4.28
CA LEU A 10 -18.02 4.23 4.65
C LEU A 10 -16.69 5.01 4.58
N GLY A 11 -15.57 4.32 4.87
CA GLY A 11 -14.22 4.89 4.86
C GLY A 11 -13.56 5.01 3.49
N GLN A 12 -14.22 4.65 2.38
CA GLN A 12 -13.58 4.58 1.06
C GLN A 12 -12.93 5.90 0.61
N HIS A 13 -13.53 7.03 0.98
CA HIS A 13 -13.04 8.35 0.57
C HIS A 13 -11.81 8.74 1.37
N LEU A 14 -11.81 8.46 2.68
CA LEU A 14 -10.66 8.67 3.54
C LEU A 14 -9.48 7.81 3.09
N ALA A 15 -9.69 6.50 2.94
CA ALA A 15 -8.65 5.56 2.51
C ALA A 15 -8.03 5.97 1.16
N ARG A 16 -8.84 6.43 0.20
CA ARG A 16 -8.34 6.93 -1.09
C ARG A 16 -7.52 8.20 -0.94
N MET A 17 -7.96 9.14 -0.09
CA MET A 17 -7.24 10.39 0.16
C MET A 17 -5.88 10.10 0.82
N GLU A 18 -5.86 9.25 1.84
CA GLU A 18 -4.64 8.85 2.54
C GLU A 18 -3.66 8.15 1.60
N THR A 19 -4.11 7.18 0.79
CA THR A 19 -3.25 6.52 -0.20
C THR A 19 -2.67 7.51 -1.20
N ARG A 20 -3.47 8.48 -1.68
CA ARG A 20 -2.99 9.50 -2.61
C ARG A 20 -1.88 10.34 -1.97
N VAL A 21 -2.13 10.89 -0.78
CA VAL A 21 -1.15 11.74 -0.06
C VAL A 21 0.10 10.94 0.29
N LEU A 22 -0.05 9.68 0.71
CA LEU A 22 1.07 8.79 1.00
C LEU A 22 1.95 8.59 -0.23
N LEU A 23 1.37 8.24 -1.38
CA LEU A 23 2.15 8.02 -2.60
C LEU A 23 2.84 9.29 -3.08
N GLU A 24 2.15 10.44 -3.05
CA GLU A 24 2.75 11.75 -3.37
C GLU A 24 3.96 12.03 -2.49
N LYS A 25 3.82 11.91 -1.17
CA LYS A 25 4.90 12.23 -0.23
C LYS A 25 6.03 11.21 -0.20
N VAL A 26 5.73 9.95 -0.46
CA VAL A 26 6.75 8.90 -0.57
C VAL A 26 7.64 9.17 -1.79
N PHE A 27 7.05 9.42 -2.96
CA PHE A 27 7.84 9.68 -4.17
C PHE A 27 8.56 11.03 -4.15
N ASP A 28 7.99 12.06 -3.52
CA ASP A 28 8.67 13.35 -3.32
C ASP A 28 9.92 13.21 -2.43
N ARG A 29 9.88 12.34 -1.41
CA ARG A 29 10.92 12.26 -0.37
C ARG A 29 11.94 11.15 -0.60
N LEU A 30 11.56 10.09 -1.30
CA LEU A 30 12.40 8.91 -1.56
C LEU A 30 12.71 8.84 -3.06
N PRO A 31 13.70 9.59 -3.56
CA PRO A 31 14.07 9.55 -4.98
C PRO A 31 14.57 8.15 -5.37
N ASN A 32 14.34 7.78 -6.63
CA ASN A 32 14.69 6.46 -7.21
C ASN A 32 14.21 5.25 -6.37
N LEU A 33 13.06 5.39 -5.70
CA LEU A 33 12.44 4.31 -4.96
C LEU A 33 12.19 3.11 -5.88
N ARG A 34 12.73 1.96 -5.50
CA ARG A 34 12.59 0.68 -6.20
C ARG A 34 12.50 -0.46 -5.20
N LEU A 35 11.97 -1.59 -5.62
CA LEU A 35 12.03 -2.83 -4.84
C LEU A 35 13.49 -3.25 -4.66
N ASP A 36 13.81 -3.74 -3.47
CA ASP A 36 15.12 -4.33 -3.18
C ASP A 36 15.17 -5.76 -3.79
N PRO A 37 16.03 -6.04 -4.78
CA PRO A 37 16.12 -7.37 -5.38
C PRO A 37 16.70 -8.42 -4.42
N ASP A 38 17.45 -7.99 -3.40
CA ASP A 38 18.04 -8.85 -2.39
C ASP A 38 17.20 -8.88 -1.10
N GLY A 39 16.11 -8.12 -1.05
CA GLY A 39 15.22 -8.02 0.09
C GLY A 39 14.24 -9.18 0.18
N GLU A 40 14.05 -9.71 1.40
CA GLU A 40 13.07 -10.77 1.64
C GLU A 40 11.63 -10.21 1.62
N GLU A 41 10.86 -10.55 0.57
CA GLU A 41 9.45 -10.19 0.48
C GLU A 41 8.63 -10.84 1.61
N GLY A 42 7.80 -10.04 2.29
CA GLY A 42 6.90 -10.57 3.30
C GLY A 42 5.80 -11.42 2.66
N PRO A 43 5.46 -12.60 3.22
CA PRO A 43 4.42 -13.45 2.65
C PRO A 43 3.06 -12.72 2.65
N ILE A 44 2.33 -12.82 1.53
CA ILE A 44 0.93 -12.37 1.48
C ILE A 44 0.09 -13.43 2.19
N THR A 45 -0.33 -13.12 3.42
CA THR A 45 -1.16 -14.00 4.24
C THR A 45 -2.62 -13.53 4.28
N GLY A 46 -3.51 -14.40 4.78
CA GLY A 46 -4.93 -14.12 4.96
C GLY A 46 -5.80 -14.44 3.74
N MET A 47 -7.05 -14.83 3.98
CA MET A 47 -8.04 -15.10 2.93
C MET A 47 -8.86 -13.86 2.59
N THR A 48 -9.32 -13.13 3.63
CA THR A 48 -10.15 -11.93 3.49
C THR A 48 -9.30 -10.66 3.40
N PHE A 49 -8.27 -10.54 4.23
CA PHE A 49 -7.34 -9.42 4.23
C PHE A 49 -5.98 -9.93 3.75
N ARG A 50 -5.57 -9.47 2.57
CA ARG A 50 -4.36 -9.91 1.89
C ARG A 50 -3.37 -8.77 1.81
N SER A 51 -2.28 -8.86 2.55
CA SER A 51 -1.20 -7.87 2.53
C SER A 51 0.12 -8.55 2.85
N PRO A 52 1.22 -8.17 2.19
CA PRO A 52 2.55 -8.61 2.60
C PRO A 52 2.89 -8.00 3.96
N THR A 53 3.66 -8.72 4.79
CA THR A 53 4.14 -8.21 6.08
C THR A 53 5.30 -7.21 5.94
N ALA A 54 5.97 -7.20 4.79
CA ALA A 54 7.05 -6.29 4.45
C ALA A 54 7.12 -6.08 2.93
N ILE A 55 7.55 -4.89 2.52
CA ILE A 55 7.90 -4.56 1.13
C ILE A 55 9.30 -3.93 1.14
N PRO A 56 10.36 -4.74 0.96
CA PRO A 56 11.73 -4.25 0.93
C PRO A 56 11.96 -3.29 -0.24
N VAL A 57 12.58 -2.15 0.05
CA VAL A 57 12.83 -1.10 -0.95
C VAL A 57 14.20 -0.46 -0.75
N LEU A 58 14.75 0.03 -1.85
CA LEU A 58 15.95 0.86 -1.90
C LEU A 58 15.58 2.24 -2.45
N PHE A 59 16.24 3.29 -1.97
CA PHE A 59 16.05 4.68 -2.41
C PHE A 59 17.38 5.46 -2.28
N GLY A 60 17.48 6.60 -2.97
CA GLY A 60 18.72 7.37 -3.11
C GLY A 60 19.38 7.21 -4.48
#